data_AF-T0M270-F1
#
_entry.id   AF-T0M270-F1
#
_cell.length_a   1.000
_cell.length_b   1.000
_cell.length_c   1.000
_cell.angle_alpha   90.00
_cell.angle_beta   90.00
_cell.angle_gamma   90.00
#
_symmetry.space_group_name_H-M   'P 1'
#
loop_
_entity.id
_entity.type
_entity.pdbx_description
1 polymer ?
#
loop_
_entity_poly.entity_id
_entity_poly.type
_entity_poly.pdbx_seq_one_letter_code
_entity_poly.pdbx_strand_id
1 'polypeptide(L)'
;MINIDGHLKGNLHMNWSPELKPVAEIDPGSTVQVDIPDSSTLQIRENFTTEDLRNVDGSLLDAAVGPIYVKGSEPGGRPGSVHRKT
;
A
#
# COMPACT_ATOMS: atom_id res chain seq x y z
N MET A 1 0.06 17.66 -0.69
CA MET A 1 -0.55 16.33 -0.92
C MET A 1 0.58 15.35 -1.09
N ILE A 2 0.62 14.28 -0.29
CA ILE A 2 1.67 13.26 -0.39
C ILE A 2 1.28 12.32 -1.54
N ASN A 3 2.24 11.97 -2.40
CA ASN A 3 2.08 10.91 -3.39
C ASN A 3 2.96 9.72 -3.00
N ILE A 4 2.38 8.52 -2.99
CA ILE A 4 3.09 7.28 -2.69
C ILE A 4 3.06 6.42 -3.95
N ASP A 5 4.21 6.31 -4.60
CA ASP A 5 4.36 5.56 -5.84
C ASP A 5 4.59 4.07 -5.56
N GLY A 6 3.58 3.24 -5.84
CA GLY A 6 3.63 1.79 -5.69
C GLY A 6 4.47 1.08 -6.75
N HIS A 7 5.01 1.78 -7.76
CA HIS A 7 5.97 1.19 -8.70
C HIS A 7 7.39 1.14 -8.10
N LEU A 8 7.62 1.84 -6.97
CA LEU A 8 8.85 1.74 -6.21
C LEU A 8 8.78 0.55 -5.26
N LYS A 9 9.68 -0.43 -5.41
CA LYS A 9 9.73 -1.64 -4.58
C LYS A 9 9.77 -1.37 -3.08
N GLY A 10 10.39 -0.26 -2.65
CA GLY A 10 10.46 0.13 -1.24
C GLY A 10 9.10 0.49 -0.63
N ASN A 11 8.09 0.76 -1.45
CA ASN A 11 6.74 1.08 -1.03
C ASN A 11 5.80 -0.12 -1.03
N LEU A 12 6.28 -1.31 -1.42
CA LEU A 12 5.49 -2.51 -1.58
C LEU A 12 5.79 -3.53 -0.47
N HIS A 13 4.76 -4.22 -0.01
CA HIS A 13 4.90 -5.38 0.86
C HIS A 13 3.98 -6.53 0.44
N MET A 14 4.45 -7.78 0.61
CA MET A 14 3.74 -9.00 0.20
C MET A 14 2.97 -9.67 1.35
N ASN A 15 3.15 -9.20 2.58
CA ASN A 15 2.51 -9.75 3.77
C ASN A 15 2.10 -8.63 4.70
N TRP A 16 1.05 -8.84 5.49
CA TRP A 16 0.64 -7.92 6.54
C TRP A 16 1.35 -8.30 7.83
N SER A 17 2.23 -7.42 8.30
CA SER A 17 2.99 -7.62 9.54
C SER A 17 3.09 -6.32 10.33
N PRO A 18 2.97 -6.35 11.67
CA PRO A 18 3.15 -5.17 12.52
C PRO A 18 4.59 -4.64 12.52
N GLU A 19 5.56 -5.43 12.07
CA GLU A 19 6.99 -5.06 12.01
C GLU A 19 7.34 -4.22 10.77
N LEU A 20 6.39 -4.03 9.84
CA LEU A 20 6.61 -3.23 8.64
C LEU A 20 6.79 -1.75 9.00
N LYS A 21 7.87 -1.14 8.50
CA LYS A 21 8.11 0.28 8.67
C LYS A 21 7.16 1.09 7.76
N PRO A 22 6.56 2.18 8.26
CA PRO A 22 5.74 3.04 7.42
C PRO A 22 6.54 3.65 6.28
N VAL A 23 5.94 3.67 5.08
CA VAL A 23 6.50 4.38 3.92
C VAL A 23 6.13 5.86 3.94
N ALA A 24 5.13 6.22 4.74
CA ALA A 24 4.71 7.59 5.01
C ALA A 24 4.03 7.68 6.38
N GLU A 25 4.12 8.86 7.01
CA GLU A 25 3.35 9.23 8.19
C GLU A 25 2.48 10.46 7.87
N ILE A 26 1.21 10.43 8.28
CA ILE A 26 0.25 11.50 7.98
C ILE A 26 -0.53 11.94 9.22
N ASP A 27 -0.97 13.20 9.21
CA ASP A 27 -1.90 13.72 10.21
C ASP A 27 -3.34 13.31 9.86
N PRO A 28 -4.23 13.10 10.85
CA PRO A 28 -5.64 12.84 10.60
C PRO A 28 -6.29 13.91 9.71
N GLY A 29 -7.08 13.49 8.73
CA GLY A 29 -7.72 14.38 7.75
C GLY A 29 -6.86 14.76 6.54
N SER A 30 -5.62 14.26 6.46
CA SER A 30 -4.76 14.45 5.28
C SER A 30 -5.33 13.74 4.04
N THR A 31 -5.10 14.33 2.87
CA THR A 31 -5.33 13.67 1.57
C THR A 31 -4.01 13.11 1.04
N VAL A 32 -4.05 11.84 0.62
CA VAL A 32 -2.93 11.15 -0.01
C VAL A 32 -3.34 10.66 -1.40
N GLN A 33 -2.40 10.69 -2.33
CA GLN A 33 -2.50 9.97 -3.60
C GLN A 33 -1.62 8.73 -3.50
N VAL A 34 -2.13 7.61 -4.01
CA VAL A 34 -1.41 6.34 -4.05
C VAL A 34 -1.47 5.83 -5.48
N ASP A 35 -0.31 5.67 -6.11
CA ASP A 35 -0.21 5.04 -7.41
C ASP A 35 -0.04 3.54 -7.19
N ILE A 36 -0.94 2.71 -7.72
CA ILE A 36 -1.05 1.29 -7.36
C ILE A 36 -0.71 0.43 -8.59
N PRO A 37 0.25 -0.50 -8.51
CA PRO A 37 0.48 -1.47 -9.58
C PRO A 37 -0.67 -2.47 -9.66
N ASP A 38 -0.82 -3.17 -10.79
CA ASP A 38 -1.77 -4.27 -10.90
C ASP A 38 -1.38 -5.44 -9.97
N SER A 39 -2.28 -6.40 -9.76
CA SER A 39 -2.06 -7.53 -8.83
C SER A 39 -0.92 -8.46 -9.23
N SER A 40 -0.46 -8.42 -10.48
CA SER A 40 0.75 -9.13 -10.88
C SER A 40 2.03 -8.46 -10.38
N THR A 41 1.94 -7.26 -9.79
CA THR A 41 3.08 -6.43 -9.38
C THR A 41 4.01 -6.17 -10.56
N LEU A 42 3.44 -5.66 -11.66
CA LEU A 42 4.17 -5.24 -12.88
C LEU A 42 4.86 -6.38 -13.63
N GLN A 43 4.42 -7.62 -13.40
CA GLN A 43 4.93 -8.80 -14.12
C GLN A 43 4.31 -8.92 -15.52
N ILE A 44 3.04 -8.55 -15.67
CA ILE A 44 2.35 -8.50 -16.96
C ILE A 44 2.70 -7.19 -17.68
N ARG A 45 3.11 -7.28 -18.95
CA ARG A 45 3.52 -6.13 -19.80
C ARG A 45 2.81 -6.16 -21.14
N GLU A 46 2.95 -5.08 -21.91
CA GLU A 46 2.26 -4.89 -23.20
C GLU A 46 2.35 -6.09 -24.16
N ASN A 47 3.48 -6.79 -24.19
CA ASN A 47 3.73 -7.93 -25.10
C ASN A 47 3.61 -9.31 -24.42
N PHE A 48 2.97 -9.39 -23.24
CA PHE A 48 2.83 -10.64 -22.49
C PHE A 48 1.92 -11.63 -23.22
N THR A 49 2.36 -12.88 -23.39
CA THR A 49 1.56 -13.92 -24.05
C THR A 49 1.09 -15.00 -23.07
N THR A 50 0.23 -15.91 -23.54
CA THR A 50 -0.23 -17.05 -22.73
C THR A 50 0.91 -18.00 -22.32
N GLU A 51 1.95 -18.11 -23.15
CA GLU A 51 3.15 -18.92 -22.88
C GLU A 51 4.00 -18.35 -21.73
N ASP A 52 3.89 -17.04 -21.48
CA ASP A 52 4.61 -16.33 -20.43
C ASP A 52 3.97 -16.51 -19.05
N LEU A 53 2.69 -16.92 -18.97
CA LEU A 53 1.97 -17.13 -17.71
C LEU A 53 2.72 -18.07 -16.76
N ARG A 54 3.43 -19.06 -17.31
CA ARG A 54 4.22 -20.03 -16.53
C ARG A 54 5.41 -19.39 -15.79
N ASN A 55 5.82 -18.19 -16.18
CA ASN A 55 6.95 -17.46 -15.61
C ASN A 55 6.52 -16.44 -14.55
N VAL A 56 5.22 -16.29 -14.29
CA VAL A 56 4.73 -15.41 -13.22
C VAL A 56 5.19 -15.96 -11.87
N ASP A 57 5.89 -15.13 -11.11
CA ASP A 57 6.27 -15.41 -9.74
C ASP A 57 5.08 -15.16 -8.81
N GLY A 58 4.49 -16.25 -8.33
CA GLY A 58 3.37 -16.24 -7.40
C GLY A 58 3.69 -15.56 -6.06
N SER A 59 4.97 -15.49 -5.68
CA SER A 59 5.39 -14.83 -4.42
C SER A 59 5.35 -13.30 -4.48
N LEU A 60 5.20 -12.75 -5.69
CA LEU A 60 5.11 -11.32 -5.93
C LEU A 60 3.69 -10.86 -6.25
N LEU A 61 2.69 -11.73 -6.16
CA LEU A 61 1.30 -11.36 -6.40
C LEU A 61 0.75 -10.53 -5.22
N ASP A 62 -0.20 -9.66 -5.54
CA ASP A 62 -1.00 -8.90 -4.57
C ASP A 62 -0.17 -8.06 -3.59
N ALA A 63 0.92 -7.46 -4.07
CA ALA A 63 1.68 -6.50 -3.30
C ALA A 63 0.81 -5.30 -2.91
N ALA A 64 0.81 -4.95 -1.62
CA ALA A 64 0.14 -3.76 -1.13
C ALA A 64 1.10 -2.58 -1.06
N VAL A 65 0.61 -1.38 -1.41
CA VAL A 65 1.37 -0.12 -1.28
C VAL A 65 1.23 0.40 0.15
N GLY A 66 2.34 0.53 0.88
CA GLY A 66 2.33 0.97 2.27
C GLY A 66 3.39 0.29 3.15
N PRO A 67 3.19 0.27 4.48
CA PRO A 67 2.04 0.81 5.21
C PRO A 67 2.11 2.35 5.38
N ILE A 68 0.95 2.99 5.49
CA ILE A 68 0.83 4.42 5.83
C ILE A 68 0.44 4.52 7.30
N TYR A 69 1.25 5.22 8.09
CA TYR A 69 0.96 5.46 9.50
C TYR A 69 0.14 6.75 9.68
N VAL A 70 -0.96 6.66 10.43
CA VAL A 70 -1.77 7.83 10.79
C VAL A 70 -1.44 8.22 12.22
N LYS A 71 -0.93 9.43 12.44
CA LYS A 71 -0.53 9.87 13.77
C LYS A 71 -1.71 9.86 14.74
N GLY A 72 -1.47 9.31 15.93
CA GLY A 72 -2.48 9.19 16.98
C GLY A 72 -3.51 8.08 16.76
N SER A 73 -3.32 7.19 15.78
CA SER A 73 -4.16 5.99 15.66
C SER A 73 -3.85 4.99 16.79
N GLU A 74 -4.89 4.46 17.43
CA GLU A 74 -4.77 3.43 18.48
C GLU A 74 -5.59 2.17 18.10
N PRO A 75 -5.18 0.97 18.57
CA PRO A 75 -5.96 -0.25 18.41
C PRO A 75 -7.42 -0.06 18.90
N GLY A 76 -8.39 -0.46 18.08
CA GLY A 76 -9.82 -0.32 18.42
C GLY A 76 -10.45 1.03 18.08
N GLY A 77 -9.70 1.96 17.48
CA GLY A 77 -10.24 3.23 16.98
C GLY A 77 -11.41 3.03 15.99
N ARG A 78 -12.49 3.80 16.15
CA ARG A 78 -13.59 3.90 15.18
C ARG A 78 -13.36 5.06 14.19
N PRO A 79 -13.69 4.91 12.90
CA PRO A 79 -13.73 6.05 11.99
C PRO A 79 -14.84 7.04 12.42
N GLY A 80 -14.51 8.30 12.66
CA GLY A 80 -15.48 9.39 12.90
C GLY A 80 -15.47 10.06 14.28
N SER A 81 -14.63 9.62 15.23
CA SER A 81 -14.52 10.25 16.55
C SER A 81 -13.74 11.58 16.48
N VAL A 82 -14.41 12.64 16.03
CA VAL A 82 -14.01 14.00 16.36
C VAL A 82 -14.12 14.11 17.88
N HIS A 83 -13.00 14.12 18.58
CA HIS A 83 -12.96 14.51 19.99
C HIS A 83 -13.26 16.01 20.05
N ARG A 84 -14.54 16.39 19.99
CA ARG A 84 -14.96 17.68 20.53
C ARG A 84 -14.65 17.61 22.02
N LYS A 85 -13.66 18.40 22.44
CA LYS A 85 -13.58 18.86 23.83
C LYS A 85 -14.92 19.54 24.14
N THR A 86 -15.77 18.86 24.90
CA THR A 86 -16.71 19.50 25.83
C THR A 86 -16.08 19.45 27.20
#